data_AF-A0A839SYG7-F1
#
_entry.id   AF-A0A839SYG7-F1
#
_cell.length_a   1.000
_cell.length_b   1.000
_cell.length_c   1.000
_cell.angle_alpha   90.00
_cell.angle_beta   90.00
_cell.angle_gamma   90.00
#
_symmetry.space_group_name_H-M   'P 1'
#
loop_
_entity.id
_entity.type
_entity.pdbx_description
1 polymer ?
#
loop_
_entity_poly.entity_id
_entity_poly.type
_entity_poly.pdbx_seq_one_letter_code
_entity_poly.pdbx_strand_id
1 'polypeptide(L)'
;MNGNPSEDPATQPKAITTKAGCLWLMLAGLGFIVLMYGSFIFFLTRPSTAENEANELNAIERCWENAGSETRTLPGRQFANDSCKEMEKQFKIKFGHEP
;
A
#
# COMPACT_ATOMS: atom_id res chain seq x y z
N MET A 1 -42.30 -55.40 -21.32
CA MET A 1 -41.76 -54.25 -22.08
C MET A 1 -41.73 -53.08 -21.13
N ASN A 2 -40.56 -52.78 -20.55
CA ASN A 2 -40.38 -51.72 -19.56
C ASN A 2 -40.12 -50.41 -20.32
N GLY A 3 -41.07 -49.47 -20.27
CA GLY A 3 -40.88 -48.10 -20.75
C GLY A 3 -40.24 -47.27 -19.65
N ASN A 4 -39.01 -46.79 -19.90
CA ASN A 4 -38.31 -45.87 -19.01
C ASN A 4 -38.91 -44.46 -19.18
N PRO A 5 -39.20 -43.69 -18.11
CA PRO A 5 -39.65 -42.31 -18.26
C PRO A 5 -38.47 -41.46 -18.74
N SER A 6 -38.68 -40.74 -19.84
CA SER A 6 -37.79 -39.72 -20.38
C SER A 6 -37.52 -38.67 -19.29
N GLU A 7 -36.26 -38.48 -18.94
CA GLU A 7 -35.82 -37.41 -18.05
C GLU A 7 -36.12 -36.05 -18.69
N ASP A 8 -37.00 -35.26 -18.06
CA ASP A 8 -37.23 -33.86 -18.42
C ASP A 8 -35.92 -33.07 -18.22
N PRO A 9 -35.42 -32.33 -19.22
CA PRO A 9 -34.22 -31.55 -19.06
C PRO A 9 -34.49 -30.39 -18.11
N ALA A 10 -33.71 -30.35 -17.03
CA ALA A 10 -33.65 -29.32 -16.01
C ALA A 10 -34.02 -27.93 -16.53
N THR A 11 -35.08 -27.36 -15.97
CA THR A 11 -35.48 -25.96 -16.12
C THR A 11 -34.35 -25.07 -15.62
N GLN A 12 -33.42 -24.71 -16.50
CA GLN A 12 -32.46 -23.64 -16.25
C GLN A 12 -33.25 -22.34 -16.07
N PRO A 13 -33.12 -21.62 -14.94
CA PRO A 13 -33.77 -20.33 -14.78
C PRO A 13 -33.18 -19.38 -15.84
N LYS A 14 -33.97 -19.07 -16.88
CA LYS A 14 -33.65 -18.01 -17.83
C LYS A 14 -33.63 -16.71 -17.04
N ALA A 15 -32.44 -16.25 -16.70
CA ALA A 15 -32.24 -14.89 -16.22
C ALA A 15 -32.86 -13.95 -17.26
N ILE A 16 -33.95 -13.27 -16.90
CA ILE A 16 -34.53 -12.21 -17.73
C ILE A 16 -33.58 -11.02 -17.60
N THR A 17 -32.50 -11.04 -18.36
CA THR A 17 -31.49 -9.98 -18.37
C THR A 17 -32.06 -8.81 -19.16
N THR A 18 -32.78 -7.92 -18.48
CA THR A 18 -33.17 -6.63 -19.06
C THR A 18 -31.93 -5.77 -19.27
N LYS A 19 -31.88 -4.97 -20.34
CA LYS A 19 -30.75 -4.06 -20.64
C LYS A 19 -30.42 -3.15 -19.44
N ALA A 20 -31.44 -2.80 -18.66
CA ALA A 20 -31.30 -2.06 -17.40
C ALA A 20 -30.52 -2.84 -16.32
N GLY A 21 -30.73 -4.16 -16.21
CA GLY A 21 -29.98 -5.01 -15.28
C GLY A 21 -28.50 -5.14 -15.65
N CYS A 22 -28.19 -5.24 -16.95
CA CYS A 22 -26.80 -5.25 -17.41
C CYS A 22 -26.09 -3.92 -17.12
N LEU A 23 -26.76 -2.79 -17.40
CA LEU A 23 -26.21 -1.46 -17.10
C LEU A 23 -25.99 -1.26 -15.60
N TRP A 24 -26.92 -1.71 -14.76
CA TRP A 24 -26.79 -1.60 -13.31
C TRP A 24 -25.61 -2.42 -12.77
N LEU A 25 -25.42 -3.65 -13.27
CA LEU A 25 -24.28 -4.49 -12.89
C LEU A 25 -22.94 -3.85 -13.27
N MET A 26 -22.86 -3.22 -14.45
CA MET A 26 -21.66 -2.50 -14.87
C MET A 26 -21.38 -1.29 -13.98
N LEU A 27 -22.40 -0.51 -13.60
CA LEU A 27 -22.24 0.63 -12.70
C LEU A 27 -21.87 0.19 -11.28
N ALA A 28 -22.45 -0.89 -10.78
CA ALA A 28 -22.10 -1.46 -9.48
C ALA A 28 -20.64 -1.94 -9.46
N GLY A 29 -20.20 -2.64 -10.51
CA GLY A 29 -18.81 -3.08 -10.67
C GLY A 29 -17.84 -1.90 -10.75
N LEU A 30 -18.16 -0.88 -11.55
CA LEU A 30 -17.35 0.33 -11.64
C LEU A 30 -17.27 1.06 -10.30
N GLY A 31 -18.40 1.20 -9.59
CA GLY A 31 -18.43 1.80 -8.26
C GLY A 31 -17.58 1.04 -7.25
N PHE A 32 -17.64 -0.29 -7.27
CA PHE A 32 -16.80 -1.13 -6.41
C PHE A 32 -15.31 -0.94 -6.70
N ILE A 33 -14.93 -0.91 -7.98
CA ILE A 33 -13.54 -0.65 -8.42
C ILE A 33 -13.06 0.72 -7.90
N VAL A 34 -13.85 1.77 -8.12
CA VAL A 34 -13.53 3.13 -7.66
C VAL A 34 -13.40 3.20 -6.15
N LEU A 35 -14.32 2.57 -5.39
CA LEU A 35 -14.24 2.52 -3.93
C LEU A 35 -13.02 1.76 -3.43
N MET A 36 -12.70 0.63 -4.07
CA MET A 36 -11.55 -0.19 -3.69
C MET A 36 -10.26 0.61 -3.91
N TYR A 37 -10.01 1.08 -5.13
CA TYR A 37 -8.79 1.84 -5.45
C TYR A 37 -8.76 3.18 -4.71
N GLY A 38 -9.89 3.86 -4.57
CA GLY A 38 -9.99 5.10 -3.80
C GLY A 38 -9.62 4.90 -2.34
N SER A 39 -10.07 3.81 -1.72
CA SER A 39 -9.70 3.45 -0.35
C SER A 39 -8.20 3.14 -0.23
N PHE A 40 -7.66 2.30 -1.13
CA PHE A 40 -6.22 2.00 -1.15
C PHE A 40 -5.38 3.26 -1.30
N ILE A 41 -5.70 4.12 -2.27
CA ILE A 41 -5.01 5.38 -2.47
C ILE A 41 -5.13 6.23 -1.21
N PHE A 42 -6.33 6.37 -0.64
CA PHE A 42 -6.54 7.16 0.58
C PHE A 42 -5.68 6.66 1.74
N PHE A 43 -5.58 5.35 1.98
CA PHE A 43 -4.73 4.80 3.05
C PHE A 43 -3.23 4.92 2.74
N LEU A 44 -2.80 4.74 1.49
CA LEU A 44 -1.39 4.81 1.10
C LEU A 44 -0.87 6.25 0.99
N THR A 45 -1.75 7.20 0.64
CA THR A 45 -1.41 8.63 0.47
C THR A 45 -1.68 9.45 1.71
N ARG A 46 -2.48 8.96 2.67
CA ARG A 46 -2.54 9.52 4.01
C ARG A 46 -1.12 9.49 4.57
N PRO A 47 -0.50 10.65 4.80
CA PRO A 47 0.79 10.65 5.43
C PRO A 47 0.51 10.28 6.88
N SER A 48 0.93 9.08 7.29
CA SER A 48 1.15 8.81 8.70
C SER A 48 2.37 9.64 9.12
N THR A 49 2.24 10.97 9.13
CA THR A 49 3.37 11.90 9.30
C THR A 49 4.07 11.59 10.60
N ALA A 50 3.32 11.43 11.70
CA ALA A 50 3.90 11.13 13.01
C ALA A 50 4.64 9.78 13.06
N GLU A 51 4.09 8.72 12.45
CA GLU A 51 4.73 7.39 12.48
C GLU A 51 5.91 7.31 11.51
N ASN A 52 5.79 7.90 10.31
CA ASN A 52 6.89 7.99 9.36
C ASN A 52 8.00 8.89 9.87
N GLU A 53 7.68 10.03 10.48
CA GLU A 53 8.66 10.94 11.09
C GLU A 53 9.39 10.23 12.23
N ALA A 54 8.66 9.56 13.14
CA ALA A 54 9.27 8.76 14.20
C ALA A 54 10.18 7.65 13.66
N ASN A 55 9.81 7.00 12.56
CA ASN A 55 10.64 5.98 11.92
C ASN A 55 11.92 6.57 11.30
N GLU A 56 11.83 7.75 10.68
CA GLU A 56 12.98 8.44 10.10
C GLU A 56 13.93 8.99 11.19
N LEU A 57 13.39 9.50 12.30
CA LEU A 57 14.15 9.86 13.49
C LEU A 57 14.93 8.67 14.06
N ASN A 58 14.26 7.51 14.21
CA ASN A 58 14.92 6.28 14.64
C ASN A 58 16.03 5.84 13.68
N ALA A 59 15.85 6.04 12.37
CA ALA A 59 16.87 5.70 11.38
C ALA A 59 18.11 6.61 11.50
N ILE A 60 17.91 7.91 11.75
CA ILE A 60 19.00 8.87 12.01
C ILE A 60 19.73 8.54 13.30
N GLU A 61 19.01 8.26 14.39
CA GLU A 61 19.61 7.89 15.68
C GLU A 61 20.49 6.64 15.55
N ARG A 62 19.96 5.58 14.92
CA ARG A 62 20.73 4.37 14.62
C ARG A 62 21.93 4.63 13.71
N CYS A 63 21.84 5.60 12.80
CA CYS A 63 22.98 5.98 11.97
C CYS A 63 24.12 6.52 12.84
N TRP A 64 23.81 7.43 13.77
CA TRP A 64 24.78 8.02 14.68
C TRP A 64 25.37 7.02 15.68
N GLU A 65 24.55 6.14 16.24
CA GLU A 65 25.04 5.03 17.08
C GLU A 65 26.06 4.18 16.33
N ASN A 66 25.76 3.84 15.07
CA ASN A 66 26.65 3.07 14.24
C ASN A 66 27.91 3.88 13.85
N ALA A 67 27.78 5.15 13.51
CA ALA A 67 28.89 6.01 13.10
C ALA A 67 29.92 6.22 14.24
N GLY A 68 29.44 6.28 15.48
CA GLY A 68 30.26 6.33 16.69
C GLY A 68 30.97 5.02 17.07
N SER A 69 30.69 3.91 16.39
CA SER A 69 31.25 2.60 16.75
C SER A 69 32.78 2.54 16.61
N GLU A 70 33.45 2.07 17.66
CA GLU A 70 34.91 2.05 17.71
C GLU A 70 35.56 1.07 16.72
N THR A 71 34.78 0.09 16.24
CA THR A 71 35.19 -0.94 15.29
C THR A 71 35.43 -0.43 13.86
N ARG A 72 35.08 0.83 13.54
CA ARG A 72 35.30 1.42 12.21
C ARG A 72 36.68 2.05 12.04
N THR A 73 37.29 1.83 10.87
CA THR A 73 38.48 2.54 10.42
C THR A 73 38.22 4.04 10.28
N LEU A 74 39.25 4.89 10.39
CA LEU A 74 39.12 6.35 10.31
C LEU A 74 38.36 6.84 9.05
N PRO A 75 38.65 6.34 7.82
CA PRO A 75 37.88 6.72 6.63
C PRO A 75 36.43 6.24 6.68
N GLY A 76 36.19 5.05 7.26
CA GLY A 76 34.85 4.49 7.42
C GLY A 76 33.98 5.29 8.40
N ARG A 77 34.57 5.90 9.43
CA ARG A 77 33.87 6.82 10.35
C ARG A 77 33.49 8.12 9.65
N GLN A 78 34.38 8.68 8.83
CA GLN A 78 34.09 9.90 8.06
C GLN A 78 32.93 9.67 7.08
N PHE A 79 32.98 8.58 6.30
CA PHE A 79 31.90 8.23 5.38
C PHE A 79 30.56 7.97 6.10
N ALA A 80 30.60 7.32 7.27
CA ALA A 80 29.41 7.11 8.09
C ALA A 80 28.82 8.44 8.59
N ASN A 81 29.66 9.36 9.08
CA ASN A 81 29.21 10.69 9.51
C ASN A 81 28.59 11.50 8.37
N ASP A 82 29.19 11.48 7.19
CA ASP A 82 28.64 12.18 6.02
C ASP A 82 27.31 11.58 5.57
N SER A 83 27.17 10.25 5.65
CA SER A 83 25.92 9.54 5.38
C SER A 83 24.82 9.94 6.37
N CYS A 84 25.13 10.01 7.67
CA CYS A 84 24.13 10.41 8.68
C CYS A 84 23.69 11.86 8.49
N LYS A 85 24.62 12.79 8.19
CA LYS A 85 24.28 14.19 7.88
C LYS A 85 23.38 14.33 6.67
N GLU A 86 23.59 13.53 5.63
CA GLU A 86 22.70 13.57 4.47
C GLU A 86 21.30 13.05 4.83
N MET A 87 21.18 12.04 5.72
CA MET A 87 19.87 11.60 6.22
C MET A 87 19.14 12.72 6.99
N GLU A 88 19.82 13.45 7.87
CA GLU A 88 19.24 14.62 8.57
C GLU A 88 18.76 15.69 7.59
N LYS A 89 19.51 15.91 6.50
CA LYS A 89 19.13 16.86 5.46
C LYS A 89 17.88 16.40 4.71
N GLN A 90 17.77 15.12 4.37
CA GLN A 90 16.56 14.57 3.75
C GLN A 90 15.36 14.67 4.70
N PHE A 91 15.56 14.46 6.00
CA PHE A 91 14.54 14.66 7.02
C PHE A 91 14.06 16.11 7.07
N LYS A 92 14.99 17.08 7.13
CA LYS A 92 14.66 18.51 7.14
C LYS A 92 13.91 18.95 5.88
N ILE A 93 14.25 18.41 4.72
CA ILE A 93 13.52 18.68 3.47
C ILE A 93 12.11 18.06 3.51
N LYS A 94 11.96 16.86 4.08
CA LYS A 94 10.72 16.09 4.11
C LYS A 94 9.71 16.60 5.16
N PHE A 95 10.18 17.08 6.32
CA PHE A 95 9.34 17.45 7.47
C PHE A 95 9.44 18.92 7.89
N GLY A 96 10.45 19.66 7.43
CA GLY A 96 10.56 21.10 7.64
C GLY A 96 11.15 21.55 8.98
N HIS A 97 11.63 20.63 9.81
CA HIS A 97 12.37 20.91 11.06
C HIS A 97 13.61 20.02 11.18
N GLU A 98 14.46 20.32 12.15
CA GLU A 98 15.63 19.48 12.46
C GLU A 98 15.18 18.19 13.17
N PRO A 99 15.88 17.06 12.93
CA PRO A 99 15.59 15.81 13.62
C PRO A 99 15.85 15.90 15.14
#